data_AF-A0A958LB56-F1
#
_entry.id   AF-A0A958LB56-F1
#
_cell.length_a   1.000
_cell.length_b   1.000
_cell.length_c   1.000
_cell.angle_alpha   90.00
_cell.angle_beta   90.00
_cell.angle_gamma   90.00
#
_symmetry.space_group_name_H-M   'P 1'
#
loop_
_entity.id
_entity.type
_entity.pdbx_description
1 polymer ?
#
loop_
_entity_poly.entity_id
_entity_poly.type
_entity_poly.pdbx_seq_one_letter_code
_entity_poly.pdbx_strand_id
1 'polypeptide(L)'
;MTDEATRPGVEVYPVRGDRIPVGDPQWASLLAFLRDYLARISNVKELEVPRVLAPHVLLDHFRDIYPYQVAYALPEDFYTEAVLHKGELGRIGAGRLTNIIARMEPVFANEVFVMYATRRPGVQPIPAGFHVADFLDRLVALKAQEHTAHRARVPIVRALVTTYNRPSFLQRSLAQIAKLNVQTLVVDDGSELAAHEENRSICKSLQMEMISLPGNRGVAAALNIGLSSILADPEVDWIAYFQDDVDVHERAIETFLRVADAERYPILTGRLDPLHPVYGEGKISGIRVELMRTCPGVSLFASRGYWQGILPIPTPYVAAPKAKGGVAQQGADEDLWISGWSPNSIVKRGGYVVCVPGLVRTFAVRNADSTWGNELPFEDPPLATYI
;
A
#
# COMPACT_ATOMS: atom_id res chain seq x y z
N MET A 1 6.77 10.72 -54.17
CA MET A 1 7.85 9.91 -53.60
C MET A 1 8.19 10.47 -52.23
N THR A 2 7.51 9.98 -51.21
CA THR A 2 8.00 9.81 -49.84
C THR A 2 7.02 8.88 -49.16
N ASP A 3 7.53 7.69 -48.83
CA ASP A 3 6.87 6.56 -48.19
C ASP A 3 6.31 6.91 -46.81
N GLU A 4 5.01 6.68 -46.60
CA GLU A 4 4.44 6.50 -45.27
C GLU A 4 4.59 5.02 -44.88
N ALA A 5 5.62 4.77 -44.07
CA ALA A 5 5.89 3.47 -43.48
C ALA A 5 4.70 3.00 -42.62
N THR A 6 4.12 1.89 -43.06
CA THR A 6 3.16 1.04 -42.37
C THR A 6 3.69 0.62 -41.00
N ARG A 7 3.04 1.07 -39.92
CA ARG A 7 3.25 0.49 -38.59
C ARG A 7 2.62 -0.91 -38.57
N PRO A 8 3.32 -1.94 -38.04
CA PRO A 8 2.76 -3.28 -37.94
C PRO A 8 1.56 -3.26 -37.00
N GLY A 9 0.45 -3.82 -37.46
CA GLY A 9 -0.77 -3.97 -36.69
C GLY A 9 -0.50 -4.79 -35.44
N VAL A 10 -0.84 -4.23 -34.29
CA VAL A 10 -0.98 -5.00 -33.05
C VAL A 10 -2.19 -5.91 -33.26
N GLU A 11 -1.94 -7.20 -33.49
CA GLU A 11 -2.97 -8.23 -33.47
C GLU A 11 -3.50 -8.35 -32.04
N VAL A 12 -4.58 -7.62 -31.76
CA VAL A 12 -5.36 -7.78 -30.53
C VAL A 12 -6.17 -9.05 -30.69
N TYR A 13 -5.73 -10.13 -30.05
CA TYR A 13 -6.51 -11.35 -29.92
C TYR A 13 -7.85 -11.03 -29.24
N PRO A 14 -9.01 -11.30 -29.86
CA PRO A 14 -10.27 -11.16 -29.15
C PRO A 14 -10.35 -12.25 -28.08
N VAL A 15 -10.41 -11.84 -26.81
CA VAL A 15 -10.82 -12.71 -25.71
C VAL A 15 -12.25 -13.15 -26.03
N ARG A 16 -12.39 -14.37 -26.58
CA ARG A 16 -13.67 -14.99 -26.91
C ARG A 16 -14.46 -15.22 -25.62
N GLY A 17 -15.26 -14.23 -25.23
CA GLY A 17 -16.07 -14.23 -24.02
C GLY A 17 -16.67 -12.86 -23.66
N ASP A 18 -16.11 -11.76 -24.18
CA ASP A 18 -16.35 -10.40 -23.67
C ASP A 18 -17.41 -9.58 -24.42
N ARG A 19 -18.43 -10.21 -25.02
CA ARG A 19 -19.52 -9.46 -25.67
C ARG A 19 -20.73 -9.39 -24.75
N ILE A 20 -21.36 -8.22 -24.72
CA ILE A 20 -22.67 -8.05 -24.07
C ILE A 20 -23.63 -9.10 -24.66
N PRO A 21 -24.26 -9.95 -23.83
CA PRO A 21 -25.20 -10.95 -24.31
C PRO A 21 -26.35 -10.28 -25.07
N VAL A 22 -26.45 -10.58 -26.37
CA VAL A 22 -27.50 -10.00 -27.22
C VAL A 22 -28.87 -10.43 -26.72
N GLY A 23 -29.74 -9.46 -26.45
CA GLY A 23 -31.11 -9.72 -25.98
C GLY A 23 -31.25 -9.90 -24.47
N ASP A 24 -30.16 -9.76 -23.69
CA ASP A 24 -30.27 -9.78 -22.23
C ASP A 24 -30.92 -8.47 -21.71
N PRO A 25 -32.08 -8.56 -21.03
CA PRO A 25 -32.82 -7.39 -20.57
C PRO A 25 -32.09 -6.60 -19.46
N GLN A 26 -31.24 -7.27 -18.67
CA GLN A 26 -30.48 -6.63 -17.59
C GLN A 26 -29.34 -5.78 -18.16
N TRP A 27 -28.67 -6.26 -19.20
CA TRP A 27 -27.70 -5.46 -19.95
C TRP A 27 -28.36 -4.33 -20.73
N ALA A 28 -29.49 -4.58 -21.40
CA ALA A 28 -30.20 -3.56 -22.16
C ALA A 28 -30.68 -2.41 -21.25
N SER A 29 -31.25 -2.72 -20.07
CA SER A 29 -31.68 -1.73 -19.09
C SER A 29 -30.51 -0.92 -18.52
N LEU A 30 -29.38 -1.57 -18.20
CA LEU A 30 -28.16 -0.88 -17.78
C LEU A 30 -27.65 0.09 -18.85
N LEU A 31 -27.54 -0.35 -20.11
CA LEU A 31 -27.05 0.48 -21.21
C LEU A 31 -27.96 1.69 -21.47
N ALA A 32 -29.29 1.48 -21.43
CA ALA A 32 -30.25 2.55 -21.57
C ALA A 32 -30.12 3.58 -20.45
N PHE A 33 -30.05 3.11 -19.20
CA PHE A 33 -29.85 3.98 -18.04
C PHE A 33 -28.52 4.74 -18.14
N LEU A 34 -27.42 4.06 -18.41
CA LEU A 34 -26.08 4.66 -18.43
C LEU A 34 -25.95 5.72 -19.54
N ARG A 35 -26.53 5.50 -20.72
CA ARG A 35 -26.56 6.51 -21.80
C ARG A 35 -27.31 7.77 -21.37
N ASP A 36 -28.51 7.60 -20.83
CA ASP A 36 -29.32 8.73 -20.37
C ASP A 36 -28.65 9.47 -19.20
N TYR A 37 -28.13 8.72 -18.23
CA TYR A 37 -27.41 9.25 -17.08
C TYR A 37 -26.19 10.07 -17.51
N LEU A 38 -25.32 9.51 -18.37
CA LEU A 38 -24.12 10.20 -18.86
C LEU A 38 -24.49 11.43 -19.69
N ALA A 39 -25.50 11.35 -20.55
CA ALA A 39 -25.97 12.51 -21.32
C ALA A 39 -26.49 13.64 -20.42
N ARG A 40 -27.21 13.30 -19.34
CA ARG A 40 -27.72 14.31 -18.38
C ARG A 40 -26.58 15.03 -17.66
N ILE A 41 -25.57 14.30 -17.18
CA ILE A 41 -24.46 14.91 -16.42
C ILE A 41 -23.46 15.65 -17.31
N SER A 42 -23.22 15.20 -18.54
CA SER A 42 -22.35 15.92 -19.49
C SER A 42 -22.91 17.27 -19.93
N ASN A 43 -24.22 17.50 -19.80
CA ASN A 43 -24.85 18.79 -20.10
C ASN A 43 -24.69 19.83 -18.96
N VAL A 44 -24.16 19.43 -17.81
CA VAL A 44 -23.86 20.35 -16.70
C VAL A 44 -22.43 20.86 -16.90
N LYS A 45 -22.29 22.08 -17.45
CA LYS A 45 -21.01 22.70 -17.84
C LYS A 45 -19.92 22.75 -16.76
N GLU A 46 -20.29 22.58 -15.49
CA GLU A 46 -19.39 22.68 -14.32
C GLU A 46 -18.94 21.32 -13.78
N LEU A 47 -19.44 20.21 -14.34
CA LEU A 47 -19.08 18.87 -13.85
C LEU A 47 -17.85 18.31 -14.58
N GLU A 48 -16.98 17.64 -13.81
CA GLU A 48 -15.89 16.84 -14.35
C GLU A 48 -16.42 15.73 -15.27
N VAL A 49 -15.60 15.33 -16.24
CA VAL A 49 -15.88 14.19 -17.12
C VAL A 49 -16.07 12.93 -16.25
N PRO A 50 -17.17 12.18 -16.43
CA PRO A 50 -17.44 10.97 -15.65
C PRO A 50 -16.32 9.94 -15.83
N ARG A 51 -15.79 9.43 -14.71
CA ARG A 51 -14.80 8.34 -14.67
C ARG A 51 -15.45 7.12 -14.08
N VAL A 52 -15.83 6.17 -14.95
CA VAL A 52 -16.72 5.07 -14.60
C VAL A 52 -15.95 3.77 -14.42
N LEU A 53 -15.88 3.25 -13.20
CA LEU A 53 -15.41 1.89 -12.95
C LEU A 53 -16.47 0.89 -13.43
N ALA A 54 -16.15 -0.03 -14.34
CA ALA A 54 -17.17 -0.89 -14.96
C ALA A 54 -16.62 -2.24 -15.47
N PRO A 55 -17.49 -3.20 -15.83
CA PRO A 55 -17.07 -4.40 -16.55
C PRO A 55 -16.38 -4.04 -17.87
N HIS A 56 -15.33 -4.79 -18.23
CA HIS A 56 -14.53 -4.58 -19.43
C HIS A 56 -15.37 -4.45 -20.72
N VAL A 57 -16.45 -5.22 -20.82
CA VAL A 57 -17.34 -5.24 -22.00
C VAL A 57 -18.03 -3.91 -22.29
N LEU A 58 -18.02 -2.94 -21.36
CA LEU A 58 -18.58 -1.60 -21.58
C LEU A 58 -17.63 -0.64 -22.31
N LEU A 59 -16.34 -0.99 -22.47
CA LEU A 59 -15.36 -0.16 -23.20
C LEU A 59 -15.78 0.09 -24.65
N ASP A 60 -16.43 -0.89 -25.29
CA ASP A 60 -16.92 -0.76 -26.67
C ASP A 60 -18.10 0.22 -26.81
N HIS A 61 -18.68 0.65 -25.69
CA HIS A 61 -19.89 1.48 -25.66
C HIS A 61 -19.66 2.89 -25.10
N PHE A 62 -18.65 3.08 -24.26
CA PHE A 62 -18.39 4.35 -23.58
C PHE A 62 -16.89 4.60 -23.45
N ARG A 63 -16.47 5.84 -23.70
CA ARG A 63 -15.06 6.23 -23.76
C ARG A 63 -14.36 6.21 -22.40
N ASP A 64 -15.04 6.65 -21.35
CA ASP A 64 -14.45 6.89 -20.02
C ASP A 64 -14.74 5.74 -19.04
N ILE A 65 -14.72 4.51 -19.57
CA ILE A 65 -14.84 3.27 -18.79
C ILE A 65 -13.44 2.81 -18.37
N TYR A 66 -13.33 2.48 -17.09
CA TYR A 66 -12.14 1.90 -16.50
C TYR A 66 -12.49 0.47 -16.06
N PRO A 67 -11.87 -0.55 -16.65
CA PRO A 67 -12.21 -1.94 -16.34
C PRO A 67 -11.79 -2.31 -14.91
N TYR A 68 -12.46 -3.28 -14.29
CA TYR A 68 -12.12 -3.73 -12.92
C TYR A 68 -10.64 -4.10 -12.76
N GLN A 69 -10.02 -4.60 -13.83
CA GLN A 69 -8.60 -4.98 -13.87
C GLN A 69 -7.66 -3.80 -13.62
N VAL A 70 -8.04 -2.56 -13.91
CA VAL A 70 -7.18 -1.39 -13.61
C VAL A 70 -7.53 -0.74 -12.28
N ALA A 71 -8.54 -1.26 -11.57
CA ALA A 71 -9.01 -0.68 -10.32
C ALA A 71 -7.85 -0.49 -9.35
N TYR A 72 -7.06 -1.54 -9.11
CA TYR A 72 -5.96 -1.53 -8.14
C TYR A 72 -4.90 -0.44 -8.39
N ALA A 73 -4.72 0.00 -9.64
CA ALA A 73 -3.68 0.95 -10.02
C ALA A 73 -4.10 2.42 -9.81
N LEU A 74 -5.40 2.67 -9.61
CA LEU A 74 -5.95 4.02 -9.52
C LEU A 74 -6.41 4.33 -8.09
N PRO A 75 -6.21 5.58 -7.63
CA PRO A 75 -6.70 6.07 -6.34
C PRO A 75 -8.19 5.80 -6.13
N GLU A 76 -8.63 5.67 -4.89
CA GLU A 76 -10.04 5.34 -4.60
C GLU A 76 -11.01 6.47 -4.97
N ASP A 77 -10.54 7.72 -4.97
CA ASP A 77 -11.28 8.92 -5.38
C ASP A 77 -11.20 9.22 -6.88
N PHE A 78 -10.49 8.38 -7.65
CA PHE A 78 -10.38 8.55 -9.08
C PHE A 78 -11.72 8.36 -9.80
N TYR A 79 -12.56 7.45 -9.31
CA TYR A 79 -13.84 7.13 -9.92
C TYR A 79 -14.94 8.04 -9.37
N THR A 80 -15.76 8.58 -10.26
CA THR A 80 -16.95 9.35 -9.90
C THR A 80 -18.23 8.51 -10.00
N GLU A 81 -18.15 7.38 -10.69
CA GLU A 81 -19.21 6.40 -10.86
C GLU A 81 -18.63 4.99 -10.82
N ALA A 82 -19.44 4.03 -10.39
CA ALA A 82 -19.09 2.61 -10.42
C ALA A 82 -20.30 1.77 -10.85
N VAL A 83 -20.20 1.08 -11.97
CA VAL A 83 -21.13 0.04 -12.41
C VAL A 83 -20.59 -1.29 -11.90
N LEU A 84 -21.29 -1.91 -10.96
CA LEU A 84 -20.86 -3.11 -10.26
C LEU A 84 -21.69 -4.31 -10.67
N HIS A 85 -21.07 -5.27 -11.36
CA HIS A 85 -21.68 -6.55 -11.71
C HIS A 85 -21.61 -7.50 -10.50
N LYS A 86 -22.77 -7.92 -9.97
CA LYS A 86 -22.87 -8.72 -8.74
C LYS A 86 -22.17 -10.08 -8.81
N GLY A 87 -22.00 -10.62 -10.01
CA GLY A 87 -21.24 -11.86 -10.25
C GLY A 87 -19.73 -11.67 -10.38
N GLU A 88 -19.22 -10.44 -10.43
CA GLU A 88 -17.79 -10.15 -10.65
C GLU A 88 -17.15 -9.35 -9.51
N LEU A 89 -17.81 -9.25 -8.35
CA LEU A 89 -17.34 -8.44 -7.21
C LEU A 89 -15.92 -8.82 -6.75
N GLY A 90 -15.57 -10.10 -6.82
CA GLY A 90 -14.23 -10.59 -6.48
C GLY A 90 -13.10 -10.04 -7.36
N ARG A 91 -13.40 -9.47 -8.54
CA ARG A 91 -12.40 -8.81 -9.40
C ARG A 91 -11.97 -7.43 -8.89
N ILE A 92 -12.75 -6.81 -8.01
CA ILE A 92 -12.51 -5.48 -7.44
C ILE A 92 -11.92 -5.60 -6.03
N GLY A 93 -12.31 -6.64 -5.30
CA GLY A 93 -11.94 -6.88 -3.90
C GLY A 93 -12.87 -6.18 -2.91
N ALA A 94 -13.16 -6.84 -1.78
CA ALA A 94 -14.18 -6.36 -0.85
C ALA A 94 -13.83 -5.04 -0.16
N GLY A 95 -12.55 -4.79 0.11
CA GLY A 95 -12.06 -3.53 0.70
C GLY A 95 -12.42 -2.32 -0.18
N ARG A 96 -12.07 -2.37 -1.46
CA ARG A 96 -12.37 -1.29 -2.42
C ARG A 96 -13.87 -1.13 -2.65
N LEU A 97 -14.62 -2.21 -2.73
CA LEU A 97 -16.09 -2.16 -2.80
C LEU A 97 -16.69 -1.45 -1.57
N THR A 98 -16.15 -1.70 -0.38
CA THR A 98 -16.57 -1.01 0.85
C THR A 98 -16.33 0.50 0.76
N ASN A 99 -15.20 0.92 0.21
CA ASN A 99 -14.87 2.33 0.05
C ASN A 99 -15.75 3.02 -1.00
N ILE A 100 -16.12 2.32 -2.08
CA ILE A 100 -17.09 2.81 -3.07
C ILE A 100 -18.45 3.08 -2.40
N ILE A 101 -19.00 2.09 -1.68
CA ILE A 101 -20.34 2.25 -1.06
C ILE A 101 -20.36 3.26 0.09
N ALA A 102 -19.22 3.52 0.73
CA ALA A 102 -19.14 4.52 1.79
C ALA A 102 -19.17 5.97 1.25
N ARG A 103 -18.84 6.15 -0.03
CA ARG A 103 -18.62 7.48 -0.65
C ARG A 103 -19.63 7.83 -1.73
N MET A 104 -20.33 6.82 -2.26
CA MET A 104 -21.25 6.96 -3.38
C MET A 104 -22.64 6.47 -3.00
N GLU A 105 -23.65 6.96 -3.71
CA GLU A 105 -25.04 6.54 -3.52
C GLU A 105 -25.49 5.68 -4.70
N PRO A 106 -26.33 4.65 -4.49
CA PRO A 106 -26.87 3.85 -5.58
C PRO A 106 -27.83 4.70 -6.41
N VAL A 107 -27.67 4.68 -7.72
CA VAL A 107 -28.51 5.45 -8.68
C VAL A 107 -29.27 4.56 -9.66
N PHE A 108 -28.86 3.29 -9.76
CA PHE A 108 -29.53 2.26 -10.54
C PHE A 108 -29.23 0.89 -9.94
N ALA A 109 -30.22 0.00 -9.97
CA ALA A 109 -30.03 -1.38 -9.60
C ALA A 109 -31.00 -2.27 -10.36
N ASN A 110 -30.51 -3.41 -10.84
CA ASN A 110 -31.31 -4.48 -11.40
C ASN A 110 -30.81 -5.83 -10.87
N GLU A 111 -31.23 -6.93 -11.51
CA GLU A 111 -30.87 -8.27 -11.05
C GLU A 111 -29.36 -8.51 -11.07
N VAL A 112 -28.65 -7.95 -12.05
CA VAL A 112 -27.23 -8.23 -12.32
C VAL A 112 -26.30 -7.11 -11.83
N PHE A 113 -26.78 -5.86 -11.82
CA PHE A 113 -25.96 -4.67 -11.61
C PHE A 113 -26.46 -3.80 -10.47
N VAL A 114 -25.52 -3.09 -9.85
CA VAL A 114 -25.80 -1.87 -9.10
C VAL A 114 -24.84 -0.80 -9.58
N MET A 115 -25.37 0.38 -9.92
CA MET A 115 -24.57 1.55 -10.24
C MET A 115 -24.57 2.51 -9.06
N TYR A 116 -23.38 2.91 -8.64
CA TYR A 116 -23.12 3.93 -7.63
C TYR A 116 -22.57 5.19 -8.29
N ALA A 117 -22.90 6.35 -7.73
CA ALA A 117 -22.35 7.63 -8.16
C ALA A 117 -22.05 8.54 -6.97
N THR A 118 -21.00 9.35 -7.09
CA THR A 118 -20.72 10.43 -6.14
C THR A 118 -21.88 11.42 -6.11
N ARG A 119 -22.35 11.77 -4.90
CA ARG A 119 -23.45 12.71 -4.67
C ARG A 119 -23.16 14.06 -5.35
N ARG A 120 -24.04 14.48 -6.25
CA ARG A 120 -23.93 15.77 -6.97
C ARG A 120 -25.32 16.27 -7.44
N PRO A 121 -25.46 17.55 -7.78
CA PRO A 121 -26.73 18.08 -8.31
C PRO A 121 -27.22 17.31 -9.54
N GLY A 122 -28.53 17.02 -9.59
CA GLY A 122 -29.15 16.30 -10.70
C GLY A 122 -29.06 14.77 -10.63
N VAL A 123 -28.29 14.22 -9.70
CA VAL A 123 -28.23 12.78 -9.44
C VAL A 123 -29.16 12.44 -8.27
N GLN A 124 -30.20 11.64 -8.53
CA GLN A 124 -31.13 11.19 -7.50
C GLN A 124 -30.80 9.76 -7.09
N PRO A 125 -30.47 9.51 -5.80
CA PRO A 125 -30.23 8.16 -5.33
C PRO A 125 -31.53 7.36 -5.33
N ILE A 126 -31.43 6.06 -5.60
CA ILE A 126 -32.55 5.13 -5.46
C ILE A 126 -32.59 4.58 -4.02
N PRO A 127 -33.78 4.27 -3.49
CA PRO A 127 -33.88 3.57 -2.21
C PRO A 127 -33.14 2.22 -2.23
N ALA A 128 -32.73 1.74 -1.06
CA ALA A 128 -32.15 0.40 -0.88
C ALA A 128 -33.23 -0.69 -1.06
N GLY A 129 -33.67 -0.88 -2.30
CA GLY A 129 -34.61 -1.95 -2.68
C GLY A 129 -33.93 -3.31 -2.75
N PHE A 130 -34.71 -4.32 -3.14
CA PHE A 130 -34.29 -5.73 -3.20
C PHE A 130 -32.92 -5.95 -3.88
N HIS A 131 -32.69 -5.29 -5.03
CA HIS A 131 -31.44 -5.47 -5.78
C HIS A 131 -30.20 -4.87 -5.12
N VAL A 132 -30.36 -3.76 -4.37
CA VAL A 132 -29.26 -3.16 -3.61
C VAL A 132 -28.96 -4.02 -2.38
N ALA A 133 -29.99 -4.52 -1.70
CA ALA A 133 -29.85 -5.43 -0.57
C ALA A 133 -29.10 -6.72 -0.96
N ASP A 134 -29.49 -7.38 -2.06
CA ASP A 134 -28.79 -8.57 -2.59
C ASP A 134 -27.32 -8.28 -2.92
N PHE A 135 -27.00 -7.09 -3.46
CA PHE A 135 -25.60 -6.68 -3.66
C PHE A 135 -24.84 -6.57 -2.33
N LEU A 136 -25.44 -5.96 -1.30
CA LEU A 136 -24.79 -5.80 0.01
C LEU A 136 -24.56 -7.15 0.70
N ASP A 137 -25.52 -8.08 0.60
CA ASP A 137 -25.38 -9.44 1.13
C ASP A 137 -24.22 -10.19 0.45
N ARG A 138 -24.08 -10.05 -0.87
CA ARG A 138 -22.95 -10.62 -1.62
C ARG A 138 -21.61 -10.00 -1.22
N LEU A 139 -21.57 -8.70 -0.94
CA LEU A 139 -20.37 -8.04 -0.43
C LEU A 139 -19.99 -8.58 0.95
N VAL A 140 -20.95 -8.80 1.85
CA VAL A 140 -20.70 -9.42 3.16
C VAL A 140 -20.15 -10.85 3.00
N ALA A 141 -20.75 -11.65 2.10
CA ALA A 141 -20.26 -12.99 1.81
C ALA A 141 -18.84 -12.98 1.21
N LEU A 142 -18.55 -12.06 0.29
CA LEU A 142 -17.22 -11.90 -0.29
C LEU A 142 -16.18 -11.54 0.78
N LYS A 143 -16.49 -10.61 1.70
CA LYS A 143 -15.60 -10.29 2.84
C LYS A 143 -15.29 -11.53 3.67
N ALA A 144 -16.31 -12.34 3.97
CA ALA A 144 -16.12 -13.56 4.75
C ALA A 144 -15.25 -14.59 4.00
N GLN A 145 -15.45 -14.72 2.68
CA GLN A 145 -14.64 -15.60 1.82
C GLN A 145 -13.18 -15.12 1.73
N GLU A 146 -12.95 -13.84 1.46
CA GLU A 146 -11.60 -13.25 1.41
C GLU A 146 -10.89 -13.41 2.75
N HIS A 147 -11.56 -13.15 3.87
CA HIS A 147 -10.99 -13.38 5.21
C HIS A 147 -10.64 -14.85 5.46
N THR A 148 -11.49 -15.79 5.02
CA THR A 148 -11.23 -17.22 5.21
C THR A 148 -10.08 -17.70 4.33
N ALA A 149 -10.06 -17.32 3.06
CA ALA A 149 -9.00 -17.67 2.11
C ALA A 149 -7.65 -17.06 2.54
N HIS A 150 -7.64 -15.81 2.98
CA HIS A 150 -6.44 -15.15 3.46
C HIS A 150 -5.89 -15.81 4.72
N ARG A 151 -6.74 -16.27 5.64
CA ARG A 151 -6.31 -17.02 6.83
C ARG A 151 -5.77 -18.41 6.52
N ALA A 152 -6.19 -19.02 5.41
CA ALA A 152 -5.76 -20.36 5.03
C ALA A 152 -4.41 -20.37 4.30
N ARG A 153 -4.02 -19.27 3.63
CA ARG A 153 -2.72 -19.15 2.97
C ARG A 153 -1.64 -18.67 3.93
N VAL A 154 -0.41 -19.12 3.69
CA VAL A 154 0.77 -18.54 4.34
C VAL A 154 0.94 -17.11 3.82
N PRO A 155 0.98 -16.08 4.69
CA PRO A 155 1.13 -14.71 4.24
C PRO A 155 2.43 -14.50 3.48
N ILE A 156 2.36 -13.81 2.34
CA ILE A 156 3.54 -13.46 1.56
C ILE A 156 4.13 -12.16 2.13
N VAL A 157 5.38 -12.23 2.55
CA VAL A 157 6.13 -11.11 3.14
C VAL A 157 7.27 -10.71 2.21
N ARG A 158 7.42 -9.40 1.96
CA ARG A 158 8.62 -8.83 1.34
C ARG A 158 9.33 -7.88 2.30
N ALA A 159 10.65 -7.77 2.15
CA ALA A 159 11.43 -6.79 2.89
C ALA A 159 11.85 -5.62 1.98
N LEU A 160 11.89 -4.43 2.57
CA LEU A 160 12.40 -3.20 1.97
C LEU A 160 13.53 -2.66 2.85
N VAL A 161 14.68 -2.36 2.24
CA VAL A 161 15.81 -1.73 2.93
C VAL A 161 16.17 -0.44 2.19
N THR A 162 16.39 0.65 2.91
CA THR A 162 16.90 1.91 2.33
C THR A 162 18.33 2.17 2.77
N THR A 163 19.16 2.70 1.87
CA THR A 163 20.57 3.02 2.16
C THR A 163 21.04 4.26 1.40
N TYR A 164 22.06 4.94 1.94
CA TYR A 164 22.75 6.05 1.28
C TYR A 164 24.17 6.18 1.84
N ASN A 165 25.19 6.02 0.98
CA ASN A 165 26.61 6.23 1.31
C ASN A 165 27.12 5.48 2.57
N ARG A 166 26.54 4.33 2.94
CA ARG A 166 26.96 3.52 4.10
C ARG A 166 27.13 2.01 3.78
N PRO A 167 28.04 1.60 2.89
CA PRO A 167 28.14 0.19 2.48
C PRO A 167 28.42 -0.79 3.62
N SER A 168 29.24 -0.41 4.60
CA SER A 168 29.56 -1.29 5.75
C SER A 168 28.35 -1.52 6.67
N PHE A 169 27.47 -0.54 6.79
CA PHE A 169 26.23 -0.65 7.58
C PHE A 169 25.26 -1.56 6.83
N LEU A 170 25.08 -1.30 5.54
CA LEU A 170 24.28 -2.14 4.66
C LEU A 170 24.73 -3.60 4.70
N GLN A 171 26.04 -3.87 4.59
CA GLN A 171 26.59 -5.22 4.63
C GLN A 171 26.22 -5.95 5.92
N ARG A 172 26.37 -5.28 7.08
CA ARG A 172 26.04 -5.86 8.39
C ARG A 172 24.54 -6.15 8.53
N SER A 173 23.69 -5.21 8.13
CA SER A 173 22.23 -5.33 8.24
C SER A 173 21.71 -6.42 7.30
N LEU A 174 22.15 -6.43 6.03
CA LEU A 174 21.70 -7.41 5.06
C LEU A 174 22.13 -8.85 5.39
N ALA A 175 23.28 -9.04 6.05
CA ALA A 175 23.69 -10.37 6.52
C ALA A 175 22.70 -10.99 7.53
N GLN A 176 21.97 -10.17 8.29
CA GLN A 176 20.93 -10.62 9.21
C GLN A 176 19.58 -10.72 8.53
N ILE A 177 19.22 -9.73 7.70
CA ILE A 177 17.96 -9.71 6.95
C ILE A 177 17.88 -10.91 5.98
N ALA A 178 19.00 -11.35 5.40
CA ALA A 178 19.05 -12.56 4.57
C ALA A 178 18.54 -13.82 5.30
N LYS A 179 18.71 -13.89 6.64
CA LYS A 179 18.26 -15.04 7.46
C LYS A 179 16.75 -15.07 7.67
N LEU A 180 16.04 -13.99 7.36
CA LEU A 180 14.59 -13.92 7.46
C LEU A 180 13.90 -14.73 6.35
N ASN A 181 14.63 -15.17 5.32
CA ASN A 181 14.13 -15.95 4.18
C ASN A 181 12.94 -15.28 3.46
N VAL A 182 12.99 -13.95 3.32
CA VAL A 182 12.01 -13.16 2.55
C VAL A 182 12.70 -12.45 1.39
N GLN A 183 11.98 -12.28 0.27
CA GLN A 183 12.50 -11.52 -0.87
C GLN A 183 12.72 -10.06 -0.43
N THR A 184 13.95 -9.59 -0.59
CA THR A 184 14.38 -8.28 -0.11
C THR A 184 14.68 -7.36 -1.29
N LEU A 185 14.09 -6.17 -1.27
CA LEU A 185 14.39 -5.07 -2.17
C LEU A 185 15.19 -4.01 -1.41
N VAL A 186 16.35 -3.64 -1.95
CA VAL A 186 17.17 -2.53 -1.45
C VAL A 186 16.95 -1.30 -2.33
N VAL A 187 16.74 -0.14 -1.73
CA VAL A 187 16.68 1.14 -2.43
C VAL A 187 17.87 1.99 -2.01
N ASP A 188 18.80 2.16 -2.93
CA ASP A 188 19.93 3.07 -2.83
C ASP A 188 19.45 4.48 -3.20
N ASP A 189 19.38 5.37 -2.22
CA ASP A 189 18.94 6.77 -2.36
C ASP A 189 20.05 7.64 -2.98
N GLY A 190 20.55 7.20 -4.13
CA GLY A 190 21.53 7.94 -4.94
C GLY A 190 22.88 8.14 -4.26
N SER A 191 23.45 7.06 -3.72
CA SER A 191 24.83 7.03 -3.23
C SER A 191 25.84 7.49 -4.29
N GLU A 192 26.98 8.00 -3.83
CA GLU A 192 28.14 8.31 -4.66
C GLU A 192 28.65 7.05 -5.36
N LEU A 193 29.32 7.21 -6.51
CA LEU A 193 29.68 6.10 -7.39
C LEU A 193 30.40 4.94 -6.66
N ALA A 194 31.38 5.25 -5.82
CA ALA A 194 32.12 4.22 -5.08
C ALA A 194 31.22 3.44 -4.11
N ALA A 195 30.39 4.14 -3.33
CA ALA A 195 29.46 3.51 -2.40
C ALA A 195 28.34 2.76 -3.14
N HIS A 196 27.85 3.29 -4.26
CA HIS A 196 26.87 2.63 -5.12
C HIS A 196 27.39 1.30 -5.67
N GLU A 197 28.62 1.27 -6.17
CA GLU A 197 29.26 0.05 -6.67
C GLU A 197 29.43 -1.00 -5.57
N GLU A 198 29.82 -0.58 -4.36
CA GLU A 198 29.94 -1.46 -3.21
C GLU A 198 28.57 -2.00 -2.75
N ASN A 199 27.56 -1.13 -2.62
CA ASN A 199 26.19 -1.51 -2.31
C ASN A 199 25.64 -2.54 -3.31
N ARG A 200 25.86 -2.30 -4.61
CA ARG A 200 25.48 -3.23 -5.68
C ARG A 200 26.16 -4.59 -5.53
N SER A 201 27.45 -4.59 -5.20
CA SER A 201 28.23 -5.82 -4.98
C SER A 201 27.69 -6.62 -3.78
N ILE A 202 27.40 -5.94 -2.66
CA ILE A 202 26.79 -6.53 -1.46
C ILE A 202 25.44 -7.18 -1.82
N CYS A 203 24.53 -6.42 -2.46
CA CYS A 203 23.21 -6.94 -2.84
C CYS A 203 23.32 -8.16 -3.77
N LYS A 204 24.22 -8.10 -4.77
CA LYS A 204 24.46 -9.21 -5.70
C LYS A 204 24.96 -10.47 -4.97
N SER A 205 25.87 -10.32 -4.00
CA SER A 205 26.41 -11.45 -3.24
C SER A 205 25.36 -12.15 -2.38
N LEU A 206 24.33 -11.41 -1.94
CA LEU A 206 23.20 -11.90 -1.13
C LEU A 206 21.96 -12.22 -1.98
N GLN A 207 22.06 -12.15 -3.32
CA GLN A 207 20.95 -12.37 -4.25
C GLN A 207 19.72 -11.47 -3.98
N MET A 208 19.96 -10.23 -3.56
CA MET A 208 18.92 -9.24 -3.28
C MET A 208 18.74 -8.28 -4.46
N GLU A 209 17.49 -7.85 -4.67
CA GLU A 209 17.15 -6.85 -5.69
C GLU A 209 17.57 -5.46 -5.22
N MET A 210 18.02 -4.61 -6.14
CA MET A 210 18.38 -3.23 -5.83
C MET A 210 17.81 -2.26 -6.88
N ILE A 211 17.16 -1.20 -6.41
CA ILE A 211 16.82 -0.01 -7.19
C ILE A 211 17.75 1.11 -6.74
N SER A 212 18.30 1.87 -7.69
CA SER A 212 19.16 3.01 -7.39
C SER A 212 18.58 4.28 -7.98
N LEU A 213 18.51 5.32 -7.15
CA LEU A 213 18.05 6.63 -7.58
C LEU A 213 19.18 7.39 -8.27
N PRO A 214 18.87 8.30 -9.22
CA PRO A 214 19.88 9.08 -9.93
C PRO A 214 20.61 10.11 -9.06
N GLY A 215 20.16 10.30 -7.81
CA GLY A 215 20.76 11.17 -6.83
C GLY A 215 19.92 11.16 -5.56
N ASN A 216 20.50 11.66 -4.47
CA ASN A 216 19.89 11.68 -3.15
C ASN A 216 18.62 12.52 -3.09
N ARG A 217 17.48 11.85 -2.83
CA ARG A 217 16.15 12.45 -2.72
C ARG A 217 15.58 12.39 -1.30
N GLY A 218 16.28 11.74 -0.37
CA GLY A 218 15.87 11.54 1.00
C GLY A 218 15.12 10.21 1.18
N VAL A 219 15.19 9.67 2.40
CA VAL A 219 14.62 8.36 2.78
C VAL A 219 13.13 8.22 2.43
N ALA A 220 12.33 9.29 2.55
CA ALA A 220 10.92 9.27 2.17
C ALA A 220 10.71 9.00 0.66
N ALA A 221 11.59 9.54 -0.21
CA ALA A 221 11.54 9.28 -1.64
C ALA A 221 11.94 7.82 -1.96
N ALA A 222 13.01 7.34 -1.32
CA ALA A 222 13.45 5.95 -1.43
C ALA A 222 12.35 4.96 -0.98
N LEU A 223 11.69 5.25 0.16
CA LEU A 223 10.55 4.50 0.67
C LEU A 223 9.37 4.49 -0.30
N ASN A 224 8.97 5.64 -0.85
CA ASN A 224 7.88 5.71 -1.82
C ASN A 224 8.15 4.80 -3.03
N ILE A 225 9.38 4.81 -3.55
CA ILE A 225 9.77 4.01 -4.72
C ILE A 225 9.81 2.52 -4.39
N GLY A 226 10.40 2.16 -3.25
CA GLY A 226 10.49 0.78 -2.78
C GLY A 226 9.13 0.18 -2.46
N LEU A 227 8.31 0.88 -1.67
CA LEU A 227 6.96 0.45 -1.32
C LEU A 227 6.08 0.36 -2.56
N SER A 228 6.12 1.33 -3.48
CA SER A 228 5.33 1.26 -4.72
C SER A 228 5.73 0.08 -5.59
N SER A 229 7.02 -0.25 -5.68
CA SER A 229 7.50 -1.41 -6.44
C SER A 229 7.04 -2.73 -5.82
N ILE A 230 7.13 -2.87 -4.49
CA ILE A 230 6.65 -4.06 -3.79
C ILE A 230 5.12 -4.18 -3.89
N LEU A 231 4.40 -3.08 -3.71
CA LEU A 231 2.93 -3.03 -3.77
C LEU A 231 2.39 -3.24 -5.19
N ALA A 232 3.21 -3.13 -6.23
CA ALA A 232 2.79 -3.48 -7.59
C ALA A 232 2.45 -4.99 -7.71
N ASP A 233 3.04 -5.84 -6.87
CA ASP A 233 2.67 -7.24 -6.75
C ASP A 233 1.44 -7.39 -5.83
N PRO A 234 0.27 -7.82 -6.35
CA PRO A 234 -0.94 -7.97 -5.55
C PRO A 234 -0.89 -9.12 -4.54
N GLU A 235 0.05 -10.06 -4.67
CA GLU A 235 0.16 -11.23 -3.79
C GLU A 235 0.83 -10.90 -2.45
N VAL A 236 1.56 -9.78 -2.35
CA VAL A 236 2.24 -9.36 -1.11
C VAL A 236 1.22 -8.91 -0.05
N ASP A 237 1.21 -9.61 1.08
CA ASP A 237 0.31 -9.35 2.22
C ASP A 237 0.92 -8.36 3.22
N TRP A 238 2.22 -8.49 3.48
CA TRP A 238 2.94 -7.69 4.49
C TRP A 238 4.30 -7.23 3.95
N ILE A 239 4.73 -6.05 4.40
CA ILE A 239 6.04 -5.50 4.05
C ILE A 239 6.79 -5.16 5.33
N ALA A 240 8.00 -5.69 5.45
CA ALA A 240 8.97 -5.38 6.49
C ALA A 240 9.94 -4.32 5.97
N TYR A 241 9.87 -3.10 6.49
CA TYR A 241 10.82 -2.04 6.21
C TYR A 241 11.92 -2.00 7.29
N PHE A 242 13.16 -1.88 6.85
CA PHE A 242 14.35 -1.69 7.69
C PHE A 242 15.23 -0.56 7.13
N GLN A 243 15.86 0.21 8.00
CA GLN A 243 17.01 1.03 7.60
C GLN A 243 18.28 0.16 7.54
N ASP A 244 19.34 0.65 6.91
CA ASP A 244 20.61 -0.07 6.74
C ASP A 244 21.47 -0.13 8.00
N ASP A 245 20.99 0.35 9.15
CA ASP A 245 21.72 0.45 10.42
C ASP A 245 21.13 -0.38 11.56
N VAL A 246 20.53 -1.53 11.23
CA VAL A 246 19.82 -2.40 12.19
C VAL A 246 20.43 -3.80 12.33
N ASP A 247 20.39 -4.31 13.56
CA ASP A 247 20.47 -5.75 13.81
C ASP A 247 19.05 -6.31 13.93
N VAL A 248 18.77 -7.46 13.30
CA VAL A 248 17.43 -8.06 13.22
C VAL A 248 17.47 -9.51 13.69
N HIS A 249 16.56 -9.86 14.60
CA HIS A 249 16.41 -11.23 15.06
C HIS A 249 15.92 -12.13 13.91
N GLU A 250 16.52 -13.32 13.76
CA GLU A 250 16.18 -14.28 12.68
C GLU A 250 14.71 -14.77 12.67
N ARG A 251 13.98 -14.58 13.78
CA ARG A 251 12.57 -14.94 13.96
C ARG A 251 11.66 -13.73 13.94
N ALA A 252 12.14 -12.56 13.50
CA ALA A 252 11.37 -11.32 13.53
C ALA A 252 10.09 -11.46 12.69
N ILE A 253 10.18 -11.97 11.46
CA ILE A 253 9.01 -12.14 10.58
C ILE A 253 8.01 -13.15 11.16
N GLU A 254 8.47 -14.30 11.63
CA GLU A 254 7.62 -15.31 12.27
C GLU A 254 6.86 -14.72 13.47
N THR A 255 7.58 -14.00 14.33
CA THR A 255 7.01 -13.36 15.52
C THR A 255 6.02 -12.26 15.15
N PHE A 256 6.36 -11.40 14.18
CA PHE A 256 5.42 -10.38 13.71
C PHE A 256 4.15 -11.02 13.16
N LEU A 257 4.23 -12.06 12.34
CA LEU A 257 3.06 -12.74 11.79
C LEU A 257 2.15 -13.36 12.86
N ARG A 258 2.69 -13.74 14.03
CA ARG A 258 1.88 -14.23 15.17
C ARG A 258 1.10 -13.12 15.89
N VAL A 259 1.55 -11.87 15.77
CA VAL A 259 0.94 -10.68 16.37
C VAL A 259 0.08 -9.92 15.36
N ALA A 260 0.45 -9.96 14.09
CA ALA A 260 -0.10 -9.18 13.01
C ALA A 260 -1.60 -9.46 12.77
N ASP A 261 -2.36 -8.39 12.60
CA ASP A 261 -3.77 -8.41 12.19
C ASP A 261 -3.99 -7.18 11.30
N ALA A 262 -4.37 -7.39 10.03
CA ALA A 262 -4.44 -6.29 9.06
C ALA A 262 -5.49 -5.22 9.39
N GLU A 263 -6.45 -5.51 10.27
CA GLU A 263 -7.47 -4.56 10.72
C GLU A 263 -7.11 -3.94 12.08
N ARG A 264 -6.71 -4.78 13.04
CA ARG A 264 -6.50 -4.39 14.45
C ARG A 264 -5.07 -3.94 14.75
N TYR A 265 -4.09 -4.64 14.18
CA TYR A 265 -2.66 -4.41 14.40
C TYR A 265 -1.93 -4.28 13.05
N PRO A 266 -2.33 -3.31 12.21
CA PRO A 266 -1.88 -3.24 10.82
C PRO A 266 -0.43 -2.79 10.68
N ILE A 267 0.18 -2.30 11.76
CA ILE A 267 1.56 -1.82 11.82
C ILE A 267 2.21 -2.23 13.14
N LEU A 268 3.39 -2.82 13.02
CA LEU A 268 4.21 -3.32 14.11
C LEU A 268 5.65 -2.78 14.01
N THR A 269 6.38 -2.80 15.12
CA THR A 269 7.82 -2.54 15.15
C THR A 269 8.53 -3.52 16.09
N GLY A 270 9.81 -3.79 15.83
CA GLY A 270 10.65 -4.67 16.66
C GLY A 270 11.53 -3.93 17.67
N ARG A 271 11.58 -2.60 17.56
CA ARG A 271 12.45 -1.74 18.35
C ARG A 271 11.63 -0.96 19.38
N LEU A 272 12.02 -1.06 20.64
CA LEU A 272 11.47 -0.24 21.72
C LEU A 272 12.44 0.91 21.98
N ASP A 273 12.14 2.08 21.45
CA ASP A 273 12.95 3.29 21.64
C ASP A 273 12.42 4.06 22.87
N PRO A 274 13.25 4.26 23.92
CA PRO A 274 12.89 5.00 25.13
C PRO A 274 12.38 6.43 24.91
N LEU A 275 12.65 7.06 23.76
CA LEU A 275 12.14 8.39 23.44
C LEU A 275 10.68 8.38 22.99
N HIS A 276 10.11 7.21 22.72
CA HIS A 276 8.73 7.04 22.29
C HIS A 276 7.87 6.45 23.42
N PRO A 277 6.90 7.20 23.96
CA PRO A 277 6.12 6.75 25.11
C PRO A 277 5.32 5.47 24.84
N VAL A 278 5.35 4.55 25.82
CA VAL A 278 4.45 3.40 25.90
C VAL A 278 3.15 3.83 26.56
N TYR A 279 2.02 3.54 25.92
CA TYR A 279 0.67 3.87 26.38
C TYR A 279 -0.07 2.69 26.99
N GLY A 280 0.44 1.48 26.80
CA GLY A 280 -0.09 0.27 27.38
C GLY A 280 0.78 -0.94 27.05
N GLU A 281 0.63 -1.99 27.84
CA GLU A 281 1.34 -3.25 27.66
C GLU A 281 0.30 -4.38 27.51
N GLY A 282 0.67 -5.47 26.82
CA GLY A 282 -0.25 -6.58 26.63
C GLY A 282 0.41 -7.88 26.18
N LYS A 283 -0.45 -8.86 25.88
CA LYS A 283 -0.05 -10.10 25.21
C LYS A 283 -0.96 -10.38 24.02
N ILE A 284 -0.38 -10.63 22.87
CA ILE A 284 -1.08 -11.05 21.65
C ILE A 284 -0.50 -12.41 21.26
N SER A 285 -1.35 -13.44 21.16
CA SER A 285 -0.90 -14.82 20.86
C SER A 285 0.22 -15.32 21.80
N GLY A 286 0.17 -14.89 23.07
CA GLY A 286 1.18 -15.20 24.10
C GLY A 286 2.45 -14.35 24.06
N ILE A 287 2.64 -13.51 23.03
CA ILE A 287 3.82 -12.66 22.83
C ILE A 287 3.59 -11.34 23.57
N ARG A 288 4.59 -10.90 24.36
CA ARG A 288 4.56 -9.59 25.01
C ARG A 288 4.60 -8.48 23.96
N VAL A 289 3.73 -7.50 24.11
CA VAL A 289 3.70 -6.32 23.24
C VAL A 289 3.58 -5.03 24.03
N GLU A 290 4.10 -3.96 23.47
CA GLU A 290 3.92 -2.58 23.94
C GLU A 290 3.09 -1.79 22.91
N LEU A 291 2.19 -0.94 23.40
CA LEU A 291 1.30 -0.12 22.58
C LEU A 291 1.84 1.31 22.53
N MET A 292 2.21 1.76 21.34
CA MET A 292 2.87 3.05 21.13
C MET A 292 2.04 3.90 20.16
N ARG A 293 2.13 5.23 20.26
CA ARG A 293 1.51 6.16 19.29
C ARG A 293 2.47 6.64 18.22
N THR A 294 3.76 6.57 18.49
CA THR A 294 4.83 6.88 17.54
C THR A 294 5.93 5.86 17.76
N CYS A 295 6.75 5.64 16.76
CA CYS A 295 7.92 4.77 16.83
C CYS A 295 8.97 5.29 15.86
N PRO A 296 10.26 4.98 16.08
CA PRO A 296 11.31 5.32 15.12
C PRO A 296 11.09 4.58 13.79
N GLY A 297 11.41 5.24 12.69
CA GLY A 297 11.31 4.67 11.33
C GLY A 297 12.32 3.58 10.99
N VAL A 298 13.17 3.16 11.91
CA VAL A 298 14.27 2.21 11.63
C VAL A 298 13.78 0.79 11.34
N SER A 299 12.61 0.41 11.85
CA SER A 299 11.97 -0.87 11.51
C SER A 299 10.47 -0.83 11.68
N LEU A 300 9.76 -1.20 10.62
CA LEU A 300 8.31 -1.27 10.58
C LEU A 300 7.87 -2.52 9.84
N PHE A 301 6.86 -3.21 10.35
CA PHE A 301 6.22 -4.34 9.69
C PHE A 301 4.74 -4.02 9.56
N ALA A 302 4.24 -3.82 8.33
CA ALA A 302 2.87 -3.37 8.14
C ALA A 302 2.17 -4.10 7.00
N SER A 303 0.84 -4.14 7.08
CA SER A 303 0.00 -4.79 6.08
C SER A 303 0.03 -4.00 4.78
N ARG A 304 -0.22 -4.70 3.66
CA ARG A 304 -0.40 -4.08 2.34
C ARG A 304 -1.34 -2.89 2.38
N GLY A 305 -2.53 -3.07 2.97
CA GLY A 305 -3.55 -2.03 3.06
C GLY A 305 -3.13 -0.84 3.90
N TYR A 306 -2.29 -1.06 4.93
CA TYR A 306 -1.73 0.05 5.71
C TYR A 306 -0.77 0.88 4.87
N TRP A 307 0.20 0.22 4.21
CA TRP A 307 1.16 0.90 3.33
C TRP A 307 0.49 1.68 2.20
N GLN A 308 -0.50 1.06 1.53
CA GLN A 308 -1.29 1.75 0.50
C GLN A 308 -2.00 2.99 1.04
N GLY A 309 -2.57 2.89 2.24
CA GLY A 309 -3.33 3.99 2.84
C GLY A 309 -2.48 5.21 3.21
N ILE A 310 -1.19 5.01 3.54
CA ILE A 310 -0.32 6.11 3.95
C ILE A 310 0.52 6.70 2.82
N LEU A 311 0.57 6.04 1.66
CA LEU A 311 1.29 6.55 0.49
C LEU A 311 0.49 7.66 -0.23
N PRO A 312 1.18 8.62 -0.87
CA PRO A 312 2.62 8.84 -0.82
C PRO A 312 3.06 9.44 0.54
N ILE A 313 4.25 9.06 1.00
CA ILE A 313 4.91 9.72 2.14
C ILE A 313 5.46 11.07 1.63
N PRO A 314 5.09 12.21 2.23
CA PRO A 314 5.60 13.50 1.80
C PRO A 314 7.12 13.57 1.85
N THR A 315 7.71 14.17 0.83
CA THR A 315 9.16 14.43 0.73
C THR A 315 9.40 15.94 0.88
N PRO A 316 9.30 16.51 2.10
CA PRO A 316 9.34 17.96 2.29
C PRO A 316 10.74 18.58 2.08
N TYR A 317 11.78 17.75 1.94
CA TYR A 317 13.15 18.15 1.67
C TYR A 317 13.73 17.30 0.54
N VAL A 318 14.73 17.87 -0.15
CA VAL A 318 15.54 17.17 -1.15
C VAL A 318 16.92 16.95 -0.55
N ALA A 319 17.44 15.75 -0.71
CA ALA A 319 18.70 15.24 -0.16
C ALA A 319 18.71 15.04 1.38
N ALA A 320 19.37 13.97 1.81
CA ALA A 320 19.71 13.67 3.20
C ALA A 320 21.22 13.87 3.46
N PRO A 321 21.64 14.37 4.65
CA PRO A 321 20.80 14.94 5.71
C PRO A 321 20.06 16.23 5.33
N LYS A 322 19.05 16.58 6.13
CA LYS A 322 18.36 17.88 6.10
C LYS A 322 19.40 18.99 6.26
N ALA A 323 19.48 19.90 5.29
CA ALA A 323 20.50 20.97 5.26
C ALA A 323 20.53 21.90 6.49
N LYS A 324 19.45 21.96 7.29
CA LYS A 324 19.34 22.80 8.49
C LYS A 324 19.49 22.04 9.82
N GLY A 325 19.77 20.74 9.79
CA GLY A 325 19.59 19.86 10.95
C GLY A 325 18.10 19.67 11.25
N GLY A 326 17.72 18.47 11.68
CA GLY A 326 16.33 18.21 12.11
C GLY A 326 15.96 19.00 13.38
N VAL A 327 14.69 18.99 13.75
CA VAL A 327 14.30 19.35 15.13
C VAL A 327 14.81 18.24 16.05
N ALA A 328 15.32 18.57 17.23
CA ALA A 328 15.77 17.55 18.18
C ALA A 328 14.66 16.52 18.44
N GLN A 329 14.99 15.22 18.41
CA GLN A 329 14.05 14.08 18.50
C GLN A 329 13.09 13.90 17.32
N GLN A 330 13.08 14.82 16.35
CA GLN A 330 12.45 14.62 15.06
C GLN A 330 13.50 13.99 14.16
N GLY A 331 13.39 12.68 13.94
CA GLY A 331 14.22 11.97 12.97
C GLY A 331 13.93 12.45 11.54
N ALA A 332 13.82 11.48 10.65
CA ALA A 332 13.34 11.76 9.32
C ALA A 332 11.80 11.77 9.33
N ASP A 333 11.18 12.73 8.64
CA ASP A 333 9.73 13.04 8.82
C ASP A 333 8.79 11.88 8.42
N GLU A 334 9.31 10.83 7.79
CA GLU A 334 8.54 9.66 7.39
C GLU A 334 7.98 8.89 8.58
N ASP A 335 8.70 8.78 9.69
CA ASP A 335 8.27 7.92 10.80
C ASP A 335 7.04 8.49 11.53
N LEU A 336 7.03 9.81 11.72
CA LEU A 336 5.89 10.59 12.18
C LEU A 336 4.75 10.55 11.16
N TRP A 337 5.03 10.62 9.86
CA TRP A 337 4.00 10.43 8.84
C TRP A 337 3.33 9.06 8.90
N ILE A 338 4.14 8.01 8.92
CA ILE A 338 3.71 6.61 8.88
C ILE A 338 2.89 6.28 10.14
N SER A 339 3.34 6.69 11.32
CA SER A 339 2.73 6.34 12.60
C SER A 339 1.58 7.26 13.03
N GLY A 340 1.62 8.56 12.69
CA GLY A 340 0.75 9.55 13.33
C GLY A 340 0.23 10.74 12.51
N TRP A 341 0.92 11.20 11.47
CA TRP A 341 0.50 12.40 10.72
C TRP A 341 -0.34 12.09 9.48
N SER A 342 -0.12 10.96 8.82
CA SER A 342 -0.97 10.56 7.69
C SER A 342 -2.44 10.54 8.13
N PRO A 343 -3.39 11.03 7.30
CA PRO A 343 -4.83 10.91 7.57
C PRO A 343 -5.27 9.46 7.84
N ASN A 344 -4.55 8.52 7.24
CA ASN A 344 -4.77 7.09 7.37
C ASN A 344 -3.81 6.42 8.36
N SER A 345 -3.06 7.15 9.18
CA SER A 345 -2.21 6.54 10.21
C SER A 345 -3.03 5.82 11.29
N ILE A 346 -2.44 4.82 11.94
CA ILE A 346 -3.13 4.01 12.95
C ILE A 346 -3.64 4.85 14.12
N VAL A 347 -2.91 5.90 14.52
CA VAL A 347 -3.33 6.81 15.59
C VAL A 347 -4.57 7.62 15.21
N LYS A 348 -4.69 8.07 13.96
CA LYS A 348 -5.90 8.78 13.48
C LYS A 348 -7.12 7.87 13.41
N ARG A 349 -6.90 6.56 13.28
CA ARG A 349 -7.94 5.52 13.37
C ARG A 349 -8.25 5.10 14.81
N GLY A 350 -7.61 5.71 15.82
CA GLY A 350 -7.81 5.39 17.24
C GLY A 350 -7.06 4.15 17.74
N GLY A 351 -6.12 3.61 16.95
CA GLY A 351 -5.30 2.46 17.31
C GLY A 351 -3.89 2.83 17.80
N TYR A 352 -3.01 1.82 17.85
CA TYR A 352 -1.62 1.92 18.29
C TYR A 352 -0.69 1.22 17.29
N VAL A 353 0.57 1.68 17.22
CA VAL A 353 1.67 0.86 16.72
C VAL A 353 1.98 -0.20 17.76
N VAL A 354 2.04 -1.47 17.35
CA VAL A 354 2.35 -2.58 18.25
C VAL A 354 3.85 -2.87 18.22
N CYS A 355 4.54 -2.63 19.32
CA CYS A 355 5.95 -2.99 19.46
C CYS A 355 6.10 -4.39 20.04
N VAL A 356 6.94 -5.22 19.42
CA VAL A 356 7.43 -6.49 19.99
C VAL A 356 8.90 -6.27 20.37
N PRO A 357 9.20 -5.94 21.64
CA PRO A 357 10.54 -5.49 22.02
C PRO A 357 11.62 -6.54 21.78
N GLY A 358 12.80 -6.11 21.35
CA GLY A 358 13.99 -6.95 21.22
C GLY A 358 14.09 -7.76 19.93
N LEU A 359 13.18 -7.55 18.97
CA LEU A 359 13.30 -8.15 17.63
C LEU A 359 14.23 -7.37 16.72
N VAL A 360 14.34 -6.06 16.93
CA VAL A 360 15.18 -5.17 16.13
C VAL A 360 15.84 -4.16 17.05
N ARG A 361 17.10 -3.85 16.76
CA ARG A 361 17.82 -2.74 17.37
C ARG A 361 18.61 -1.97 16.32
N THR A 362 18.90 -0.70 16.56
CA THR A 362 19.88 0.05 15.77
C THR A 362 21.28 -0.09 16.37
N PHE A 363 22.30 -0.12 15.52
CA PHE A 363 23.70 -0.02 15.95
C PHE A 363 24.34 1.34 15.62
N ALA A 364 23.60 2.26 14.99
CA ALA A 364 24.04 3.63 14.72
C ALA A 364 23.79 4.53 15.94
N VAL A 365 24.61 4.37 16.98
CA VAL A 365 24.43 5.09 18.25
C VAL A 365 25.16 6.45 18.30
N ARG A 366 26.20 6.63 17.47
CA ARG A 366 27.01 7.86 17.48
C ARG A 366 26.56 8.84 16.41
N ASN A 367 26.81 10.13 16.66
CA ASN A 367 26.55 11.21 15.70
C ASN A 367 27.15 10.91 14.30
N ALA A 368 28.40 10.45 14.28
CA ALA A 368 29.12 10.10 13.04
C ALA A 368 28.52 8.92 12.27
N ASP A 369 27.71 8.09 12.94
CA ASP A 369 27.07 6.91 12.37
C ASP A 369 25.65 7.23 11.84
N SER A 370 25.08 8.37 12.27
CA SER A 370 23.76 8.82 11.90
C SER A 370 23.80 9.67 10.64
N THR A 371 23.02 9.31 9.62
CA THR A 371 22.78 10.16 8.45
C THR A 371 22.27 11.54 8.85
N TRP A 372 21.60 11.67 10.00
CA TRP A 372 20.98 12.90 10.49
C TRP A 372 21.83 13.65 11.52
N GLY A 373 23.02 13.13 11.86
CA GLY A 373 23.86 13.70 12.92
C GLY A 373 23.21 13.63 14.30
N ASN A 374 22.31 12.67 14.52
CA ASN A 374 21.70 12.44 15.82
C ASN A 374 22.63 11.56 16.68
N GLU A 375 22.82 11.96 17.93
CA GLU A 375 23.45 11.11 18.95
C GLU A 375 22.34 10.56 19.85
N LEU A 376 22.28 9.23 20.00
CA LEU A 376 21.32 8.62 20.89
C LEU A 376 21.86 8.67 22.33
N PRO A 377 21.03 9.07 23.31
CA PRO A 377 21.48 9.11 24.71
C PRO A 377 21.57 7.72 25.37
N PHE A 378 21.35 6.65 24.61
CA PHE A 378 21.36 5.25 25.05
C PHE A 378 21.80 4.32 23.92
N GLU A 379 22.28 3.14 24.30
CA GLU A 379 22.46 2.02 23.39
C GLU A 379 21.22 1.12 23.45
N ASP A 380 20.77 0.64 22.30
CA ASP A 380 19.71 -0.35 22.27
C ASP A 380 20.20 -1.67 22.92
N PRO A 381 19.34 -2.35 23.72
CA PRO A 381 19.71 -3.62 24.32
C PRO A 381 20.00 -4.68 23.25
N PRO A 382 20.74 -5.75 23.58
CA PRO A 382 20.90 -6.89 22.68
C PRO A 382 19.55 -7.45 22.22
N LEU A 383 19.54 -8.08 21.04
CA LEU A 383 18.38 -8.81 20.55
C LEU A 383 17.94 -9.86 21.59
N ALA A 384 16.64 -10.06 21.71
CA ALA A 384 16.09 -11.03 22.67
C ALA A 384 16.63 -12.43 22.38
N THR A 385 16.99 -13.18 23.42
CA THR A 385 17.43 -14.58 23.29
C THR A 385 16.27 -15.56 23.37
N TYR A 386 15.08 -15.08 23.74
CA TYR A 386 13.85 -15.84 23.88
C TYR A 386 12.67 -15.03 23.32
N ILE A 387 11.87 -15.64 22.44
CA ILE A 387 10.65 -15.08 21.86
C ILE A 387 9.51 -16.08 21.94
#